data_AF-D9PHB8-F1
#
_entry.id   AF-D9PHB8-F1
#
_cell.length_a   1.000
_cell.length_b   1.000
_cell.length_c   1.000
_cell.angle_alpha   90.00
_cell.angle_beta   90.00
_cell.angle_gamma   90.00
#
_symmetry.space_group_name_H-M   'P 1'
#
loop_
_entity.id
_entity.type
_entity.pdbx_description
1 polymer ?
#
loop_
_entity_poly.entity_id
_entity_poly.type
_entity_poly.pdbx_seq_one_letter_code
_entity_poly.pdbx_strand_id
1 'polypeptide(L)'
;MIVKKQPIEQFLNFLNTSELLLRLSWEEWLAVNPPFEPTDFKLKGVTVRYERNGYQWDMHASLYIPNIEIDPKRAFALFHGGSSSEKTTYQTPDGRPGFAQVLAQQGFKVIAFTYPGHYPPGGVWTQATTQRLPIYLLDQKLSLDEIKDRNRKCTFNTILQGAGLLTDLHLEGR
;
A
#
# COMPACT_ATOMS: atom_id res chain seq x y z
N MET A 1 36.10 -0.72 25.01
CA MET A 1 34.63 -0.63 24.87
C MET A 1 34.29 -0.91 23.42
N ILE A 2 33.70 -2.06 23.13
CA ILE A 2 33.19 -2.35 21.78
C ILE A 2 31.91 -1.53 21.65
N VAL A 3 31.92 -0.51 20.80
CA VAL A 3 30.71 0.19 20.39
C VAL A 3 29.85 -0.87 19.72
N LYS A 4 28.76 -1.29 20.38
CA LYS A 4 27.76 -2.16 19.75
C LYS A 4 27.23 -1.40 18.54
N LYS A 5 27.72 -1.73 17.34
CA LYS A 5 27.03 -1.41 16.10
C LYS A 5 25.59 -1.90 16.28
N GLN A 6 24.60 -1.02 16.12
CA GLN A 6 23.21 -1.43 16.32
C GLN A 6 22.93 -2.66 15.43
N PRO A 7 22.17 -3.69 15.87
CA PRO A 7 21.90 -4.88 15.06
C PRO A 7 21.39 -4.59 13.64
N ILE A 8 20.73 -3.44 13.44
CA ILE A 8 20.37 -2.93 12.11
C ILE A 8 21.60 -2.68 11.21
N GLU A 9 22.72 -2.15 11.72
CA GLU A 9 23.94 -1.96 10.94
C GLU A 9 24.55 -3.30 10.51
N GLN A 10 24.51 -4.31 11.38
CA GLN A 10 24.97 -5.65 11.02
C GLN A 10 24.10 -6.23 9.90
N PHE A 11 22.78 -6.08 10.00
CA PHE A 11 21.84 -6.48 8.96
C PHE A 11 22.11 -5.76 7.63
N LEU A 12 22.23 -4.43 7.64
CA LEU A 12 22.49 -3.63 6.44
C LEU A 12 23.84 -3.94 5.79
N ASN A 13 24.88 -4.15 6.60
CA ASN A 13 26.20 -4.56 6.07
C ASN A 13 26.13 -5.95 5.44
N PHE A 14 25.38 -6.88 6.03
CA PHE A 14 25.23 -8.25 5.52
C PHE A 14 24.56 -8.30 4.13
N LEU A 15 23.65 -7.36 3.82
CA LEU A 15 23.02 -7.25 2.50
C LEU A 15 24.03 -7.03 1.34
N ASN A 16 25.27 -6.62 1.65
CA ASN A 16 26.34 -6.41 0.67
C ASN A 16 27.30 -7.62 0.56
N THR A 17 26.91 -8.77 1.11
CA THR A 17 27.72 -10.01 1.07
C THR A 17 27.09 -11.05 0.14
N SER A 18 27.85 -12.07 -0.24
CA SER A 18 27.35 -13.24 -0.98
C SER A 18 26.78 -14.35 -0.09
N GLU A 19 26.84 -14.15 1.23
CA GLU A 19 26.36 -15.13 2.20
C GLU A 19 24.83 -15.17 2.23
N LEU A 20 24.26 -16.36 2.44
CA LEU A 20 22.80 -16.53 2.43
C LEU A 20 22.16 -16.34 3.81
N LEU A 21 22.91 -16.53 4.89
CA LEU A 21 22.38 -16.57 6.26
C LEU A 21 23.14 -15.64 7.20
N LEU A 22 22.47 -14.57 7.65
CA LEU A 22 22.90 -13.79 8.79
C LEU A 22 22.44 -14.47 10.06
N ARG A 23 23.39 -14.89 10.91
CA ARG A 23 23.09 -15.43 12.23
C ARG A 23 23.03 -14.29 13.24
N LEU A 24 21.91 -14.18 13.94
CA LEU A 24 21.68 -13.23 15.04
C LEU A 24 21.25 -14.03 16.27
N SER A 25 21.65 -13.57 17.47
CA SER A 25 21.02 -14.01 18.71
C SER A 25 19.54 -13.57 18.74
N TRP A 26 18.76 -14.13 19.67
CA TRP A 26 17.38 -13.70 19.85
C TRP A 26 17.29 -12.22 20.22
N GLU A 27 18.19 -11.74 21.08
CA GLU A 27 18.27 -10.33 21.50
C GLU A 27 18.70 -9.42 20.35
N GLU A 28 19.64 -9.86 19.50
CA GLU A 28 20.06 -9.12 18.32
C GLU A 28 18.94 -9.02 17.29
N TRP A 29 18.22 -10.12 17.05
CA TRP A 29 17.04 -10.15 16.19
C TRP A 29 15.96 -9.18 16.66
N LEU A 30 15.62 -9.21 17.95
CA LEU A 30 14.62 -8.31 18.54
C LEU A 30 15.07 -6.84 18.54
N ALA A 31 16.36 -6.57 18.47
CA ALA A 31 16.92 -5.23 18.41
C ALA A 31 17.08 -4.68 16.97
N VAL A 32 16.74 -5.46 15.95
CA VAL A 32 16.62 -4.95 14.58
C VAL A 32 15.39 -4.03 14.52
N ASN A 33 15.64 -2.75 14.28
CA ASN A 33 14.64 -1.70 14.24
C ASN A 33 14.74 -0.90 12.94
N PRO A 34 13.68 -0.15 12.56
CA PRO A 34 13.75 0.74 11.41
C PRO A 34 14.91 1.75 11.54
N PRO A 35 15.64 2.05 10.44
CA PRO A 35 16.90 2.78 10.51
C PRO A 35 16.78 4.31 10.62
N PHE A 36 15.58 4.87 10.44
CA PHE A 36 15.34 6.32 10.50
C PHE A 36 14.51 6.69 11.72
N GLU A 37 14.69 7.91 12.21
CA GLU A 37 13.86 8.46 13.28
C GLU A 37 12.40 8.58 12.80
N PRO A 38 11.43 8.16 13.62
CA PRO A 38 10.03 8.21 13.24
C PRO A 38 9.53 9.65 13.09
N THR A 39 8.68 9.87 12.09
CA THR A 39 7.95 11.12 11.88
C THR A 39 6.44 10.87 11.81
N ASP A 40 5.66 11.84 12.22
CA ASP A 40 4.22 11.83 11.98
C ASP A 40 3.91 11.95 10.48
N PHE A 41 2.72 11.52 10.07
CA PHE A 41 2.28 11.59 8.68
C PHE A 41 0.80 11.96 8.57
N LYS A 42 0.42 12.49 7.40
CA LYS A 42 -0.97 12.75 7.02
C LYS A 42 -1.48 11.61 6.14
N LEU A 43 -2.71 11.17 6.40
CA LEU A 43 -3.42 10.19 5.57
C LEU A 43 -4.51 10.88 4.75
N LYS A 44 -4.53 10.66 3.44
CA LYS A 44 -5.53 11.21 2.52
C LYS A 44 -6.09 10.11 1.62
N GLY A 45 -7.42 10.02 1.53
CA GLY A 45 -8.06 9.23 0.48
C GLY A 45 -8.02 9.97 -0.85
N VAL A 46 -7.61 9.27 -1.91
CA VAL A 46 -7.52 9.80 -3.27
C VAL A 46 -8.17 8.83 -4.25
N THR A 47 -8.78 9.33 -5.32
CA THR A 47 -9.47 8.53 -6.32
C THR A 47 -9.22 9.12 -7.70
N VAL A 48 -9.07 8.26 -8.70
CA VAL A 48 -9.06 8.64 -10.12
C VAL A 48 -10.15 7.89 -10.87
N ARG A 49 -10.78 8.58 -11.83
CA ARG A 49 -11.68 7.98 -12.83
C ARG A 49 -10.97 7.92 -14.18
N TYR A 50 -11.07 6.79 -14.87
CA TYR A 50 -10.43 6.60 -16.18
C TYR A 50 -11.20 5.62 -17.07
N GLU A 51 -10.99 5.74 -18.37
CA GLU A 51 -11.60 4.84 -19.36
C GLU A 51 -10.66 3.70 -19.75
N ARG A 52 -11.19 2.47 -19.76
CA ARG A 52 -10.54 1.29 -20.33
C ARG A 52 -11.56 0.21 -20.66
N ASN A 53 -11.32 -0.60 -21.69
CA ASN A 53 -12.14 -1.76 -22.02
C ASN A 53 -13.64 -1.42 -22.21
N GLY A 54 -13.94 -0.21 -22.70
CA GLY A 54 -15.30 0.27 -22.95
C GLY A 54 -16.08 0.74 -21.71
N TYR A 55 -15.42 0.91 -20.57
CA TYR A 55 -16.03 1.39 -19.33
C TYR A 55 -15.20 2.48 -18.66
N GLN A 56 -15.88 3.33 -17.89
CA GLN A 56 -15.26 4.16 -16.87
C GLN A 56 -14.96 3.33 -15.62
N TRP A 57 -13.82 3.52 -14.98
CA TRP A 57 -13.41 2.81 -13.76
C TRP A 57 -12.97 3.80 -12.71
N ASP A 58 -13.33 3.55 -11.46
CA ASP A 58 -12.74 4.25 -10.33
C ASP A 58 -11.67 3.38 -9.68
N MET A 59 -10.54 4.00 -9.38
CA MET A 59 -9.50 3.42 -8.54
C MET A 59 -9.25 4.33 -7.35
N HIS A 60 -9.37 3.77 -6.15
CA HIS A 60 -9.12 4.46 -4.90
C HIS A 60 -7.73 4.11 -4.37
N ALA A 61 -7.13 5.04 -3.61
CA ALA A 61 -5.95 4.78 -2.82
C ALA A 61 -5.93 5.60 -1.52
N SER A 62 -5.17 5.09 -0.56
CA SER A 62 -4.74 5.83 0.62
C SER A 62 -3.34 6.38 0.38
N LEU A 63 -3.18 7.70 0.44
CA LEU A 63 -1.92 8.42 0.30
C LEU A 63 -1.42 8.83 1.70
N TYR A 64 -0.20 8.41 2.03
CA TYR A 64 0.50 8.69 3.27
C TYR A 64 1.61 9.69 2.99
N ILE A 65 1.54 10.85 3.63
CA ILE A 65 2.45 11.96 3.42
C ILE A 65 3.21 12.21 4.73
N PRO A 66 4.49 11.83 4.83
CA PRO A 66 5.28 12.10 6.03
C PRO A 66 5.46 13.60 6.25
N ASN A 67 5.57 14.02 7.51
CA ASN A 67 5.85 15.41 7.85
C ASN A 67 7.30 15.80 7.52
N ILE A 68 8.21 14.83 7.59
CA ILE A 68 9.62 14.97 7.21
C ILE A 68 9.96 13.88 6.20
N GLU A 69 10.40 14.27 5.01
CA GLU A 69 10.82 13.30 3.99
C GLU A 69 12.31 12.96 4.12
N ILE A 70 12.63 11.67 4.24
CA ILE A 70 14.02 11.17 4.32
C ILE A 70 14.68 11.14 2.94
N ASP A 71 13.91 10.75 1.92
CA ASP A 71 14.37 10.77 0.52
C ASP A 71 13.22 11.24 -0.39
N PRO A 72 13.25 12.50 -0.86
CA PRO A 72 12.16 13.03 -1.67
C PRO A 72 12.08 12.40 -3.07
N LYS A 73 13.10 11.64 -3.49
CA LYS A 73 13.13 10.92 -4.78
C LYS A 73 12.70 9.47 -4.64
N ARG A 74 12.24 9.04 -3.46
CA ARG A 74 11.74 7.67 -3.26
C ARG A 74 10.33 7.71 -2.70
N ALA A 75 9.52 6.78 -3.18
CA ALA A 75 8.20 6.49 -2.67
C ALA A 75 7.89 5.00 -2.79
N PHE A 76 6.90 4.56 -2.03
CA PHE A 76 6.44 3.18 -2.06
C PHE A 76 5.01 3.12 -2.59
N ALA A 77 4.81 2.27 -3.59
CA ALA A 77 3.53 2.00 -4.21
C ALA A 77 3.10 0.59 -3.81
N LEU A 78 2.05 0.47 -3.00
CA LEU A 78 1.64 -0.78 -2.38
C LEU A 78 0.35 -1.32 -3.00
N PHE A 79 0.36 -2.60 -3.33
CA PHE A 79 -0.80 -3.35 -3.77
C PHE A 79 -1.16 -4.41 -2.73
N HIS A 80 -2.44 -4.49 -2.37
CA HIS A 80 -2.91 -5.52 -1.45
C HIS A 80 -3.10 -6.87 -2.18
N GLY A 81 -3.02 -7.96 -1.44
CA GLY A 81 -3.43 -9.28 -1.91
C GLY A 81 -4.95 -9.52 -1.74
N GLY A 82 -5.46 -10.55 -2.40
CA GLY A 82 -6.82 -11.07 -2.19
C GLY A 82 -7.96 -10.10 -2.49
N SER A 83 -9.17 -10.46 -2.04
CA SER A 83 -10.42 -9.70 -2.23
C SER A 83 -10.69 -8.70 -1.10
N SER A 84 -9.67 -7.89 -0.77
CA SER A 84 -9.73 -6.83 0.25
C SER A 84 -9.45 -5.45 -0.34
N SER A 85 -9.14 -4.46 0.49
CA SER A 85 -8.75 -3.10 0.12
C SER A 85 -7.38 -2.71 0.68
N GLU A 86 -6.92 -1.51 0.32
CA GLU A 86 -5.67 -0.89 0.76
C GLU A 86 -5.57 -0.78 2.28
N LYS A 87 -6.71 -0.78 2.99
CA LYS A 87 -6.77 -0.77 4.45
C LYS A 87 -6.04 -1.93 5.11
N THR A 88 -5.85 -3.04 4.40
CA THR A 88 -5.03 -4.17 4.88
C THR A 88 -3.55 -3.82 5.08
N THR A 89 -3.07 -2.76 4.43
CA THR A 89 -1.70 -2.26 4.59
C THR A 89 -1.56 -1.27 5.76
N TYR A 90 -2.68 -0.81 6.31
CA TYR A 90 -2.71 0.19 7.38
C TYR A 90 -2.33 -0.43 8.72
N GLN A 91 -2.95 -1.53 9.13
CA GLN A 91 -2.77 -2.11 10.46
C GLN A 91 -2.73 -3.63 10.39
N THR A 92 -1.90 -4.25 11.23
CA THR A 92 -1.87 -5.71 11.38
C THR A 92 -3.12 -6.20 12.14
N PRO A 93 -3.48 -7.50 12.05
CA PRO A 93 -4.66 -8.03 12.74
C PRO A 93 -4.64 -7.86 14.27
N ASP A 94 -3.45 -7.80 14.88
CA ASP A 94 -3.23 -7.59 16.31
C ASP A 94 -3.10 -6.11 16.70
N GLY A 95 -3.37 -5.20 15.77
CA GLY A 95 -3.47 -3.77 16.05
C GLY A 95 -2.16 -2.97 15.93
N ARG A 96 -1.05 -3.59 15.55
CA ARG A 96 0.22 -2.88 15.32
C ARG A 96 0.20 -2.13 13.98
N PRO A 97 1.07 -1.11 13.81
CA PRO A 97 1.23 -0.43 12.52
C PRO A 97 1.53 -1.42 11.39
N GLY A 98 0.77 -1.32 10.30
CA GLY A 98 1.02 -2.06 9.07
C GLY A 98 2.10 -1.41 8.21
N PHE A 99 2.47 -2.07 7.11
CA PHE A 99 3.58 -1.65 6.26
C PHE A 99 3.49 -0.19 5.78
N ALA A 100 2.29 0.28 5.41
CA ALA A 100 2.13 1.65 4.93
C ALA A 100 2.43 2.69 6.03
N GLN A 101 2.00 2.41 7.27
CA GLN A 101 2.28 3.28 8.41
C GLN A 101 3.77 3.27 8.76
N VAL A 102 4.39 2.08 8.82
CA VAL A 102 5.82 1.95 9.15
C VAL A 102 6.68 2.70 8.14
N LEU A 103 6.42 2.54 6.83
CA LEU A 103 7.16 3.26 5.79
C LEU A 103 6.94 4.77 5.84
N ALA A 104 5.71 5.23 6.07
CA ALA A 104 5.40 6.65 6.22
C ALA A 104 6.06 7.25 7.46
N GLN A 105 6.08 6.53 8.58
CA GLN A 105 6.78 6.93 9.80
C GLN A 105 8.28 7.01 9.59
N GLN A 106 8.86 6.22 8.68
CA GLN A 106 10.26 6.31 8.29
C GLN A 106 10.53 7.43 7.27
N GLY A 107 9.57 8.33 7.04
CA GLY A 107 9.74 9.52 6.21
C GLY A 107 9.66 9.26 4.71
N PHE A 108 9.02 8.18 4.27
CA PHE A 108 8.75 7.94 2.85
C PHE A 108 7.30 8.26 2.50
N LYS A 109 7.07 8.89 1.35
CA LYS A 109 5.72 9.00 0.81
C LYS A 109 5.25 7.61 0.36
N VAL A 110 4.04 7.24 0.72
CA VAL A 110 3.46 5.92 0.38
C VAL A 110 2.09 6.11 -0.25
N ILE A 111 1.80 5.35 -1.31
CA ILE A 111 0.46 5.22 -1.85
C ILE A 111 0.07 3.75 -1.81
N ALA A 112 -1.08 3.43 -1.20
CA ALA A 112 -1.62 2.09 -1.13
C ALA A 112 -2.91 2.04 -1.95
N PHE A 113 -2.95 1.22 -2.99
CA PHE A 113 -4.07 1.18 -3.93
C PHE A 113 -5.11 0.14 -3.54
N THR A 114 -6.36 0.41 -3.93
CA THR A 114 -7.44 -0.59 -3.96
C THR A 114 -7.85 -0.86 -5.40
N TYR A 115 -7.90 -2.13 -5.78
CA TYR A 115 -8.35 -2.53 -7.11
C TYR A 115 -9.76 -2.02 -7.42
N PRO A 116 -10.09 -1.64 -8.66
CA PRO A 116 -11.46 -1.31 -9.03
C PRO A 116 -12.42 -2.42 -8.62
N GLY A 117 -13.54 -2.07 -7.98
CA GLY A 117 -14.48 -3.04 -7.44
C GLY A 117 -14.28 -3.36 -5.95
N HIS A 118 -13.09 -3.14 -5.40
CA HIS A 118 -12.73 -3.64 -4.07
C HIS A 118 -12.87 -2.62 -2.94
N TYR A 119 -13.16 -1.36 -3.25
CA TYR A 119 -13.32 -0.30 -2.25
C TYR A 119 -14.79 -0.17 -1.82
N PRO A 120 -15.14 -0.57 -0.59
CA PRO A 120 -16.50 -0.38 -0.07
C PRO A 120 -16.69 1.03 0.50
N PRO A 121 -17.94 1.48 0.68
CA PRO A 121 -18.23 2.64 1.52
C PRO A 121 -17.57 2.50 2.90
N GLY A 122 -16.80 3.49 3.32
CA GLY A 122 -16.02 3.44 4.58
C GLY A 122 -14.70 2.67 4.50
N GLY A 123 -14.35 2.10 3.35
CA GLY A 123 -13.03 1.49 3.08
C GLY A 123 -12.80 0.08 3.63
N VAL A 124 -13.68 -0.42 4.49
CA VAL A 124 -13.62 -1.78 5.05
C VAL A 124 -14.93 -2.53 4.79
N TRP A 125 -14.83 -3.76 4.27
CA TRP A 125 -15.98 -4.61 4.04
C TRP A 125 -16.49 -5.19 5.36
N THR A 126 -17.78 -5.01 5.65
CA THR A 126 -18.43 -5.63 6.81
C THR A 126 -19.08 -6.97 6.49
N GLN A 127 -19.35 -7.24 5.21
CA GLN A 127 -19.95 -8.47 4.72
C GLN A 127 -18.89 -9.56 4.49
N ALA A 128 -19.33 -10.83 4.57
CA ALA A 128 -18.52 -11.97 4.15
C ALA A 128 -18.19 -11.89 2.65
N THR A 129 -17.02 -12.38 2.25
CA THR A 129 -16.54 -12.28 0.85
C THR A 129 -17.53 -12.83 -0.18
N THR A 130 -18.29 -13.88 0.17
CA THR A 130 -19.32 -14.49 -0.69
C THR A 130 -20.54 -13.62 -0.96
N GLN A 131 -20.73 -12.54 -0.18
CA GLN A 131 -21.87 -11.63 -0.27
C GLN A 131 -21.51 -10.28 -0.92
N ARG A 132 -20.22 -10.05 -1.21
CA ARG A 132 -19.74 -8.77 -1.74
C ARG A 132 -20.01 -8.70 -3.24
N LEU A 133 -20.57 -7.57 -3.67
CA LEU A 133 -20.60 -7.19 -5.08
C LEU A 133 -19.54 -6.11 -5.33
N PRO A 134 -18.77 -6.20 -6.43
CA PRO A 134 -17.80 -5.19 -6.78
C PRO A 134 -18.44 -3.80 -6.95
N ILE A 135 -17.76 -2.76 -6.45
CA ILE A 135 -18.13 -1.36 -6.64
C ILE A 135 -17.12 -0.72 -7.59
N TYR A 136 -17.44 -0.71 -8.88
CA TYR A 136 -16.53 -0.21 -9.93
C TYR A 136 -16.56 1.31 -10.10
N LEU A 137 -17.65 1.95 -9.69
CA LEU A 137 -17.83 3.40 -9.69
C LEU A 137 -18.35 3.81 -8.31
N LEU A 138 -17.69 4.77 -7.67
CA LEU A 138 -17.91 5.13 -6.27
C LEU A 138 -19.10 6.07 -6.07
N ASP A 139 -19.57 6.72 -7.14
CA ASP A 139 -20.64 7.71 -7.14
C ASP A 139 -21.98 7.18 -7.64
N GLN A 140 -22.03 5.92 -8.12
CA GLN A 140 -23.24 5.38 -8.74
C GLN A 140 -23.40 3.88 -8.49
N LYS A 141 -24.67 3.45 -8.44
CA LYS A 141 -25.02 2.03 -8.38
C LYS A 141 -25.17 1.49 -9.79
N LEU A 142 -24.44 0.43 -10.10
CA LEU A 142 -24.52 -0.27 -11.37
C LEU A 142 -25.56 -1.41 -11.35
N SER A 143 -26.08 -1.74 -12.52
CA SER A 143 -26.92 -2.93 -12.68
C SER A 143 -26.10 -4.21 -12.47
N LEU A 144 -26.77 -5.31 -12.10
CA LEU A 144 -26.07 -6.58 -11.90
C LEU A 144 -25.43 -7.10 -13.20
N ASP A 145 -26.06 -6.87 -14.34
CA ASP A 145 -25.53 -7.31 -15.64
C ASP A 145 -24.27 -6.53 -16.02
N GLU A 146 -24.26 -5.22 -15.76
CA GLU A 146 -23.06 -4.40 -15.97
C GLU A 146 -21.92 -4.80 -15.03
N ILE A 147 -22.22 -5.07 -13.74
CA ILE A 147 -21.22 -5.57 -12.78
C ILE A 147 -20.60 -6.87 -13.27
N LYS A 148 -21.42 -7.81 -13.76
CA LYS A 148 -20.94 -9.10 -14.30
C LYS A 148 -20.05 -8.91 -15.52
N ASP A 149 -20.42 -8.02 -16.44
CA ASP A 149 -19.63 -7.79 -17.65
C ASP A 149 -18.31 -7.07 -17.33
N ARG A 150 -18.35 -6.04 -16.48
CA ARG A 150 -17.14 -5.38 -15.95
C ARG A 150 -16.23 -6.36 -15.24
N ASN A 151 -16.76 -7.29 -14.45
CA ASN A 151 -15.91 -8.28 -13.78
C ASN A 151 -15.12 -9.16 -14.76
N ARG A 152 -15.67 -9.45 -15.94
CA ARG A 152 -14.94 -10.14 -17.02
C ARG A 152 -13.88 -9.28 -17.69
N LYS A 153 -14.04 -7.95 -17.65
CA LYS A 153 -13.17 -6.95 -18.29
C LYS A 153 -12.23 -6.23 -17.32
N CYS A 154 -12.34 -6.49 -16.02
CA CYS A 154 -11.45 -5.97 -14.97
C CYS A 154 -10.15 -6.78 -14.96
N THR A 155 -9.29 -6.52 -15.93
CA THR A 155 -7.99 -7.19 -16.08
C THR A 155 -6.92 -6.51 -15.24
N PHE A 156 -5.76 -7.16 -15.07
CA PHE A 156 -4.60 -6.53 -14.41
C PHE A 156 -4.15 -5.25 -15.12
N ASN A 157 -4.30 -5.16 -16.44
CA ASN A 157 -4.01 -3.92 -17.18
C ASN A 157 -4.98 -2.77 -16.83
N THR A 158 -6.22 -3.09 -16.48
CA THR A 158 -7.18 -2.10 -15.95
C THR A 158 -6.65 -1.54 -14.63
N ILE A 159 -6.26 -2.44 -13.73
CA ILE A 159 -5.67 -2.08 -12.43
C ILE A 159 -4.41 -1.21 -12.61
N LEU A 160 -3.47 -1.64 -13.45
CA LEU A 160 -2.21 -0.92 -13.65
C LEU A 160 -2.41 0.47 -14.24
N GLN A 161 -3.38 0.67 -15.14
CA GLN A 161 -3.68 2.00 -15.67
C GLN A 161 -4.13 2.96 -14.56
N GLY A 162 -5.08 2.53 -13.71
CA GLY A 162 -5.53 3.36 -12.59
C GLY A 162 -4.42 3.63 -11.57
N ALA A 163 -3.59 2.62 -11.28
CA ALA A 163 -2.46 2.77 -10.37
C ALA A 163 -1.40 3.74 -10.92
N GLY A 164 -1.10 3.64 -12.22
CA GLY A 164 -0.19 4.56 -12.91
C GLY A 164 -0.69 5.99 -12.82
N LEU A 165 -1.96 6.25 -13.14
CA LEU A 165 -2.54 7.59 -13.05
C LEU A 165 -2.49 8.16 -11.62
N LEU A 166 -2.82 7.37 -10.60
CA LEU A 166 -2.70 7.81 -9.20
C LEU A 166 -1.25 8.06 -8.79
N THR A 167 -0.32 7.26 -9.30
CA THR A 167 1.12 7.44 -9.07
C THR A 167 1.58 8.75 -9.69
N ASP A 168 1.27 8.99 -10.97
CA ASP A 168 1.63 10.23 -11.66
C ASP A 168 1.07 11.47 -10.95
N LEU A 169 -0.19 11.41 -10.49
CA LEU A 169 -0.85 12.53 -9.81
C LEU A 169 -0.29 12.85 -8.41
N HIS A 170 0.31 11.89 -7.71
CA HIS A 170 0.62 12.03 -6.29
C HIS A 170 2.08 11.79 -5.90
N LEU A 171 2.82 11.10 -6.77
CA LEU A 171 4.23 10.73 -6.59
C LEU A 171 5.11 11.31 -7.71
N GLU A 172 4.66 12.35 -8.42
CA GLU A 172 5.45 13.02 -9.47
C GLU A 172 6.87 13.38 -8.99
N GLY A 173 7.87 13.16 -9.85
CA GLY A 173 9.27 13.51 -9.60
C GLY A 173 10.04 12.54 -8.70
N ARG A 174 9.48 11.36 -8.44
CA ARG A 174 10.10 10.27 -7.66
C ARG A 174 10.49 9.09 -8.54
#